data_AF-A0A8J2TB96-F1
#
_entry.id   AF-A0A8J2TB96-F1
#
_cell.length_a   1.000
_cell.length_b   1.000
_cell.length_c   1.000
_cell.angle_alpha   90.00
_cell.angle_beta   90.00
_cell.angle_gamma   90.00
#
_symmetry.space_group_name_H-M   'P 1'
#
loop_
_entity.id
_entity.type
_entity.pdbx_description
1 polymer ?
#
loop_
_entity_poly.entity_id
_entity_poly.type
_entity_poly.pdbx_seq_one_letter_code
_entity_poly.pdbx_strand_id
1 'polypeptide(L)'
;MNKPDCVPLEDAKNIVDTKSLNDWLQNEAKQHQLTYLLAHADDGVIWGRFESDGTLITQTEPKDLFSEYKFAKLRLCTLQQCRIFSKKAEILLWKVGQNWKARLITDDHLLEEDYIYENQILWGTKGIEKDCFTLVSDGSQGLKHAVPLTGIVFKDETARPLRLSVRNYIDYNDDGVARIYLSRIVNVYYQKEIKK
;
A
#
# COMPACT_ATOMS: atom_id res chain seq x y z
N MET A 1 -12.21 24.03 -7.33
CA MET A 1 -11.10 23.24 -6.78
C MET A 1 -11.06 21.95 -7.55
N ASN A 2 -9.91 21.60 -8.11
CA ASN A 2 -9.80 20.37 -8.88
C ASN A 2 -9.80 19.20 -7.89
N LYS A 3 -10.71 18.24 -8.10
CA LYS A 3 -10.81 17.03 -7.28
C LYS A 3 -10.22 15.86 -8.05
N PRO A 4 -9.57 14.90 -7.39
CA PRO A 4 -9.21 13.64 -8.02
C PRO A 4 -10.47 12.92 -8.51
N ASP A 5 -10.33 12.17 -9.59
CA ASP A 5 -11.40 11.30 -10.06
C ASP A 5 -11.52 10.12 -9.10
N CYS A 6 -12.75 9.90 -8.61
CA CYS A 6 -13.06 8.84 -7.67
C CYS A 6 -14.16 7.96 -8.25
N VAL A 7 -13.78 6.79 -8.75
CA VAL A 7 -14.69 5.90 -9.48
C VAL A 7 -14.95 4.63 -8.66
N PRO A 8 -16.21 4.28 -8.35
CA PRO A 8 -16.51 2.99 -7.71
C PRO A 8 -16.24 1.84 -8.69
N LEU A 9 -15.66 0.74 -8.18
CA LEU A 9 -15.43 -0.49 -8.93
C LEU A 9 -16.51 -1.51 -8.53
N GLU A 10 -17.57 -1.59 -9.33
CA GLU A 10 -18.77 -2.39 -9.04
C GLU A 10 -18.55 -3.90 -9.17
N ASP A 11 -17.50 -4.32 -9.87
CA ASP A 11 -17.11 -5.71 -10.07
C ASP A 11 -16.43 -6.33 -8.85
N ALA A 12 -16.00 -5.52 -7.86
CA ALA A 12 -15.49 -6.01 -6.57
C ALA A 12 -16.50 -6.89 -5.81
N LYS A 13 -17.80 -6.79 -6.12
CA LYS A 13 -18.85 -7.69 -5.60
C LYS A 13 -18.69 -9.14 -6.05
N ASN A 14 -17.91 -9.39 -7.11
CA ASN A 14 -17.66 -10.73 -7.64
C ASN A 14 -16.53 -11.45 -6.88
N ILE A 15 -15.87 -10.77 -5.93
CA ILE A 15 -14.86 -11.38 -5.06
C ILE A 15 -15.58 -12.22 -4.00
N VAL A 16 -15.51 -13.55 -4.16
CA VAL A 16 -16.22 -14.53 -3.32
C VAL A 16 -15.28 -15.46 -2.55
N ASP A 17 -14.03 -15.56 -2.98
CA ASP A 17 -12.98 -16.36 -2.35
C ASP A 17 -11.58 -15.75 -2.57
N THR A 18 -10.55 -16.37 -2.00
CA THR A 18 -9.17 -15.92 -2.14
C THR A 18 -8.66 -15.99 -3.59
N LYS A 19 -9.18 -16.89 -4.42
CA LYS A 19 -8.75 -17.01 -5.82
C LYS A 19 -9.27 -15.83 -6.63
N SER A 20 -10.58 -15.58 -6.58
CA SER A 20 -11.23 -14.42 -7.21
C SER A 20 -10.67 -13.10 -6.71
N LEU A 21 -10.26 -13.01 -5.43
CA LEU A 21 -9.51 -11.85 -4.92
C LEU A 21 -8.19 -11.65 -5.65
N ASN A 22 -7.36 -12.69 -5.76
CA ASN A 22 -6.06 -12.59 -6.44
C ASN A 22 -6.23 -12.28 -7.93
N ASP A 23 -7.15 -12.95 -8.61
CA ASP A 23 -7.44 -12.71 -10.02
C ASP A 23 -7.89 -11.26 -10.25
N TRP A 24 -8.79 -10.75 -9.40
CA TRP A 24 -9.24 -9.36 -9.45
C TRP A 24 -8.10 -8.36 -9.21
N LEU A 25 -7.32 -8.54 -8.13
CA LEU A 25 -6.20 -7.64 -7.81
C LEU A 25 -5.16 -7.57 -8.93
N GLN A 26 -4.81 -8.69 -9.55
CA GLN A 26 -3.83 -8.73 -10.64
C GLN A 26 -4.36 -8.06 -11.92
N ASN A 27 -5.65 -8.26 -12.23
CA ASN A 27 -6.30 -7.59 -13.36
C ASN A 27 -6.32 -6.07 -13.17
N GLU A 28 -6.76 -5.61 -12.01
CA GLU A 28 -6.81 -4.19 -11.66
C GLU A 28 -5.41 -3.55 -11.66
N ALA A 29 -4.43 -4.25 -11.08
CA ALA A 29 -3.05 -3.77 -11.08
C ALA A 29 -2.48 -3.62 -12.48
N LYS A 30 -2.76 -4.57 -13.38
CA LYS A 30 -2.34 -4.49 -14.78
C LYS A 30 -3.04 -3.35 -15.52
N GLN A 31 -4.36 -3.24 -15.38
CA GLN A 31 -5.17 -2.22 -16.04
C GLN A 31 -4.73 -0.81 -15.63
N HIS A 32 -4.43 -0.61 -14.35
CA HIS A 32 -4.13 0.70 -13.78
C HIS A 32 -2.64 0.93 -13.49
N GLN A 33 -1.76 0.01 -13.92
CA GLN A 33 -0.30 0.09 -13.72
C GLN A 33 0.06 0.32 -12.24
N LEU A 34 -0.56 -0.47 -11.36
CA LEU A 34 -0.32 -0.42 -9.92
C LEU A 34 0.89 -1.25 -9.56
N THR A 35 1.68 -0.79 -8.59
CA THR A 35 3.01 -1.36 -8.31
C THR A 35 3.06 -2.11 -7.00
N TYR A 36 2.37 -1.59 -5.98
CA TYR A 36 2.47 -2.10 -4.62
C TYR A 36 1.11 -2.48 -4.08
N LEU A 37 1.12 -3.41 -3.14
CA LEU A 37 -0.02 -3.84 -2.35
C LEU A 37 0.29 -3.63 -0.86
N LEU A 38 -0.68 -3.06 -0.13
CA LEU A 38 -0.70 -2.98 1.32
C LEU A 38 -2.07 -3.43 1.81
N ALA A 39 -2.14 -4.60 2.43
CA ALA A 39 -3.36 -5.14 2.99
C ALA A 39 -3.28 -5.25 4.52
N HIS A 40 -4.42 -5.04 5.15
CA HIS A 40 -4.64 -5.27 6.57
C HIS A 40 -5.57 -6.46 6.71
N ALA A 41 -5.13 -7.46 7.46
CA ALA A 41 -5.88 -8.63 7.81
C ALA A 41 -5.94 -8.79 9.33
N ASP A 42 -6.89 -9.59 9.82
CA ASP A 42 -7.08 -9.88 11.24
C ASP A 42 -5.79 -10.41 11.91
N ASP A 43 -4.94 -11.08 11.13
CA ASP A 43 -3.71 -11.73 11.55
C ASP A 43 -2.43 -10.98 11.16
N GLY A 44 -2.53 -9.79 10.55
CA GLY A 44 -1.38 -8.92 10.32
C GLY A 44 -1.44 -8.04 9.07
N VAL A 45 -0.31 -7.38 8.80
CA VAL A 45 -0.11 -6.55 7.61
C VAL A 45 0.57 -7.38 6.53
N ILE A 46 0.09 -7.23 5.30
CA ILE A 46 0.59 -7.94 4.12
C ILE A 46 1.09 -6.89 3.13
N TRP A 47 2.33 -7.04 2.71
CA TRP A 47 2.88 -6.30 1.59
C TRP A 47 2.91 -7.17 0.34
N GLY A 48 2.76 -6.52 -0.79
CA GLY A 48 2.99 -7.12 -2.08
C GLY A 48 3.53 -6.13 -3.09
N ARG A 49 3.97 -6.70 -4.21
CA ARG A 49 4.34 -5.97 -5.41
C ARG A 49 3.80 -6.71 -6.62
N PHE A 50 3.44 -5.94 -7.63
CA PHE A 50 3.04 -6.47 -8.92
C PHE A 50 4.23 -6.43 -9.87
N GLU A 51 4.45 -7.54 -10.56
CA GLU A 51 5.39 -7.59 -11.67
C GLU A 51 4.77 -6.98 -12.93
N SER A 52 5.60 -6.74 -13.95
CA SER A 52 5.18 -6.05 -15.18
C SER A 52 4.04 -6.74 -15.95
N ASP A 53 3.85 -8.04 -15.74
CA ASP A 53 2.78 -8.83 -16.36
C ASP A 53 1.46 -8.81 -15.54
N GLY A 54 1.48 -8.18 -14.36
CA GLY A 54 0.38 -8.14 -13.40
C GLY A 54 0.49 -9.18 -12.30
N THR A 55 1.49 -10.07 -12.32
CA THR A 55 1.64 -11.13 -11.32
C THR A 55 1.88 -10.54 -9.93
N LEU A 56 1.08 -10.95 -8.94
CA LEU A 56 1.24 -10.54 -7.56
C LEU A 56 2.28 -11.41 -6.85
N ILE A 57 3.27 -10.75 -6.23
CA ILE A 57 4.20 -11.36 -5.29
C ILE A 57 3.98 -10.73 -3.92
N THR A 58 3.81 -11.57 -2.88
CA THR A 58 3.74 -11.18 -1.48
C THR A 58 4.92 -11.77 -0.71
N GLN A 59 5.11 -11.37 0.55
CA GLN A 59 6.19 -11.97 1.36
C GLN A 59 6.01 -13.49 1.61
N THR A 60 4.80 -14.03 1.42
CA THR A 60 4.46 -15.43 1.67
C THR A 60 4.19 -16.25 0.40
N GLU A 61 3.93 -15.61 -0.75
CA GLU A 61 3.48 -16.27 -1.98
C GLU A 61 4.08 -15.58 -3.22
N PRO A 62 4.51 -16.32 -4.27
CA PRO A 62 4.35 -17.77 -4.46
C PRO A 62 5.33 -18.62 -3.64
N LYS A 63 6.35 -18.00 -3.03
CA LYS A 63 7.31 -18.62 -2.13
C LYS A 63 7.29 -17.89 -0.80
N ASP A 64 7.34 -18.64 0.30
CA ASP A 64 7.50 -18.06 1.63
C ASP A 64 8.96 -17.62 1.82
N LEU A 65 9.21 -16.32 1.67
CA LEU A 65 10.55 -15.74 1.75
C LEU A 65 11.11 -15.79 3.17
N PHE A 66 10.22 -15.78 4.15
CA PHE A 66 10.53 -15.54 5.55
C PHE A 66 9.86 -16.59 6.45
N SER A 67 9.91 -17.86 6.02
CA SER A 67 9.24 -19.01 6.66
C SER A 67 9.55 -19.21 8.15
N GLU A 68 10.67 -18.66 8.63
CA GLU A 68 11.02 -18.60 10.04
C GLU A 68 10.09 -17.66 10.85
N TYR A 69 9.32 -16.84 10.17
CA TYR A 69 8.31 -15.91 10.70
C TYR A 69 6.92 -16.27 10.16
N LYS A 70 5.91 -16.17 11.01
CA LYS A 70 4.51 -16.44 10.64
C LYS A 70 3.84 -15.18 10.12
N PHE A 71 4.16 -14.78 8.89
CA PHE A 71 3.48 -13.66 8.24
C PHE A 71 2.05 -14.03 7.82
N ALA A 72 1.15 -13.04 7.87
CA ALA A 72 -0.18 -13.18 7.32
C ALA A 72 -0.11 -13.45 5.81
N LYS A 73 -1.00 -14.33 5.33
CA LYS A 73 -1.20 -14.62 3.91
C LYS A 73 -2.40 -13.82 3.41
N LEU A 74 -2.38 -13.43 2.13
CA LEU A 74 -3.51 -12.76 1.51
C LEU A 74 -4.69 -13.73 1.35
N ARG A 75 -5.66 -13.63 2.26
CA ARG A 75 -6.83 -14.50 2.30
C ARG A 75 -8.09 -13.67 2.48
N LEU A 76 -9.12 -13.99 1.70
CA LEU A 76 -10.37 -13.22 1.76
C LEU A 76 -11.02 -13.27 3.16
N CYS A 77 -10.89 -14.40 3.87
CA CYS A 77 -11.54 -14.61 5.15
C CYS A 77 -10.96 -13.79 6.31
N THR A 78 -9.69 -13.36 6.23
CA THR A 78 -9.06 -12.50 7.24
C THR A 78 -8.90 -11.06 6.76
N LEU A 79 -9.13 -10.77 5.47
CA LEU A 79 -8.92 -9.45 4.90
C LEU A 79 -9.92 -8.44 5.47
N GLN A 80 -9.40 -7.30 5.93
CA GLN A 80 -10.20 -6.15 6.36
C GLN A 80 -10.24 -5.08 5.26
N GLN A 81 -9.07 -4.77 4.69
CA GLN A 81 -8.91 -3.83 3.59
C GLN A 81 -7.62 -4.12 2.81
N CYS A 82 -7.60 -3.77 1.52
CA CYS A 82 -6.45 -3.89 0.64
C CYS A 82 -6.31 -2.61 -0.19
N ARG A 83 -5.13 -2.00 -0.16
CA ARG A 83 -4.75 -0.90 -1.04
C ARG A 83 -3.76 -1.39 -2.06
N ILE A 84 -4.05 -1.19 -3.33
CA ILE A 84 -3.08 -1.37 -4.41
C ILE A 84 -2.83 -0.02 -5.05
N PHE A 85 -1.58 0.37 -5.22
CA PHE A 85 -1.24 1.76 -5.50
C PHE A 85 0.03 1.92 -6.33
N SER A 86 0.10 3.06 -7.00
CA SER A 86 1.29 3.58 -7.66
C SER A 86 1.26 5.11 -7.63
N LYS A 87 2.25 5.72 -8.28
CA LYS A 87 2.30 7.18 -8.39
C LYS A 87 1.07 7.76 -9.08
N LYS A 88 0.43 7.03 -9.98
CA LYS A 88 -0.68 7.52 -10.82
C LYS A 88 -2.07 7.22 -10.23
N ALA A 89 -2.19 6.14 -9.46
CA ALA A 89 -3.50 5.66 -9.03
C ALA A 89 -3.44 4.92 -7.69
N GLU A 90 -4.58 4.85 -7.01
CA GLU A 90 -4.82 3.94 -5.89
C GLU A 90 -6.18 3.27 -6.07
N ILE A 91 -6.24 1.97 -5.82
CA ILE A 91 -7.50 1.29 -5.52
C ILE A 91 -7.51 0.91 -4.05
N LEU A 92 -8.56 1.32 -3.34
CA LEU A 92 -8.89 0.78 -2.02
C LEU A 92 -10.03 -0.22 -2.18
N LEU A 93 -9.81 -1.44 -1.71
CA LEU A 93 -10.81 -2.48 -1.50
C LEU A 93 -11.08 -2.60 0.00
N TRP A 94 -12.34 -2.57 0.42
CA TRP A 94 -12.73 -2.66 1.83
C TRP A 94 -14.07 -3.36 2.00
N LYS A 95 -14.31 -3.87 3.22
CA LYS A 95 -15.53 -4.59 3.55
C LYS A 95 -16.61 -3.64 4.09
N VAL A 96 -17.84 -3.80 3.60
CA VAL A 96 -19.06 -3.15 4.14
C VAL A 96 -20.08 -4.24 4.43
N GLY A 97 -20.25 -4.57 5.72
CA GLY A 97 -21.05 -5.73 6.12
C GLY A 97 -20.42 -7.02 5.59
N GLN A 98 -21.14 -7.77 4.74
CA GLN A 98 -20.62 -8.97 4.06
C GLN A 98 -20.11 -8.72 2.64
N ASN A 99 -20.29 -7.49 2.13
CA ASN A 99 -19.96 -7.16 0.74
C ASN A 99 -18.62 -6.45 0.64
N TRP A 100 -17.93 -6.67 -0.47
CA TRP A 100 -16.75 -5.91 -0.84
C TRP A 100 -17.14 -4.67 -1.63
N LYS A 101 -16.47 -3.56 -1.32
CA LYS A 101 -16.52 -2.31 -2.05
C LYS A 101 -15.12 -1.92 -2.46
N ALA A 102 -14.99 -1.36 -3.65
CA ALA A 102 -13.74 -0.82 -4.11
C ALA A 102 -13.94 0.54 -4.77
N ARG A 103 -12.89 1.36 -4.73
CA ARG A 103 -12.82 2.64 -5.43
C ARG A 103 -11.45 2.79 -6.05
N LEU A 104 -11.41 3.32 -7.26
CA LEU A 104 -10.23 3.83 -7.93
C LEU A 104 -10.13 5.33 -7.70
N ILE A 105 -8.93 5.81 -7.39
CA ILE A 105 -8.56 7.21 -7.37
C ILE A 105 -7.49 7.46 -8.42
N THR A 106 -7.73 8.41 -9.32
CA THR A 106 -6.74 8.95 -10.27
C THR A 106 -6.70 10.47 -10.16
N ASP A 107 -5.52 11.04 -10.35
CA ASP A 107 -5.31 12.48 -10.13
C ASP A 107 -4.28 13.08 -11.11
N ASP A 108 -4.15 12.49 -12.30
CA ASP A 108 -3.16 12.92 -13.31
C ASP A 108 -3.40 14.35 -13.84
N HIS A 109 -4.65 14.86 -13.73
CA HIS A 109 -5.02 16.23 -14.11
C HIS A 109 -4.76 17.26 -13.01
N LEU A 110 -4.44 16.83 -11.79
CA LEU A 110 -4.18 17.74 -10.66
C LEU A 110 -2.75 18.28 -10.69
N LEU A 111 -2.60 19.51 -10.22
CA LEU A 111 -1.30 20.14 -9.99
C LEU A 111 -0.82 19.91 -8.57
N GLU A 112 0.47 20.15 -8.31
CA GLU A 112 1.07 19.95 -6.97
C GLU A 112 0.42 20.83 -5.89
N GLU A 113 -0.14 21.97 -6.27
CA GLU A 113 -0.89 22.88 -5.39
C GLU A 113 -2.30 22.39 -5.02
N ASP A 114 -2.85 21.39 -5.73
CA ASP A 114 -4.20 20.86 -5.49
C ASP A 114 -4.24 19.85 -4.31
N TYR A 115 -3.09 19.45 -3.77
CA TYR A 115 -3.00 18.47 -2.68
C TYR A 115 -1.85 18.78 -1.70
N ILE A 116 -1.98 18.27 -0.47
CA ILE A 116 -0.87 18.26 0.49
C ILE A 116 -0.12 16.94 0.35
N TYR A 117 1.18 17.02 0.13
CA TYR A 117 2.07 15.86 0.11
C TYR A 117 2.59 15.55 1.52
N GLU A 118 2.43 14.30 1.96
CA GLU A 118 2.86 13.85 3.29
C GLU A 118 3.70 12.58 3.16
N ASN A 119 4.83 12.52 3.87
CA ASN A 119 5.66 11.32 3.96
C ASN A 119 5.58 10.74 5.38
N GLN A 120 4.88 9.64 5.53
CA GLN A 120 4.78 8.91 6.79
C GLN A 120 6.01 8.05 6.99
N ILE A 121 6.50 7.96 8.23
CA ILE A 121 7.64 7.12 8.59
C ILE A 121 7.12 5.72 8.87
N LEU A 122 7.67 4.71 8.17
CA LEU A 122 7.43 3.31 8.51
C LEU A 122 8.43 2.85 9.58
N TRP A 123 7.94 2.02 10.50
CA TRP A 123 8.75 1.42 11.56
C TRP A 123 9.88 0.57 10.98
N GLY A 124 11.06 0.60 11.59
CA GLY A 124 12.19 -0.17 11.11
C GLY A 124 13.56 0.49 11.23
N THR A 125 14.49 -0.20 11.88
CA THR A 125 15.88 0.25 12.10
C THR A 125 16.94 -0.69 11.55
N LYS A 126 16.53 -1.88 11.13
CA LYS A 126 17.42 -2.90 10.56
C LYS A 126 16.65 -3.75 9.57
N GLY A 127 17.35 -4.26 8.56
CA GLY A 127 16.77 -5.01 7.46
C GLY A 127 17.56 -6.24 7.07
N ILE A 128 16.86 -7.29 6.66
CA ILE A 128 17.42 -8.47 6.00
C ILE A 128 16.73 -8.59 4.65
N GLU A 129 17.48 -8.41 3.57
CA GLU A 129 16.97 -8.51 2.20
C GLU A 129 16.85 -9.98 1.78
N LYS A 130 15.74 -10.33 1.13
CA LYS A 130 15.53 -11.61 0.43
C LYS A 130 14.70 -11.35 -0.83
N ASP A 131 15.25 -11.71 -1.98
CA ASP A 131 14.66 -11.49 -3.30
C ASP A 131 14.21 -10.02 -3.47
N CYS A 132 12.92 -9.77 -3.68
CA CYS A 132 12.35 -8.44 -3.92
C CYS A 132 11.80 -7.75 -2.66
N PHE A 133 12.09 -8.31 -1.48
CA PHE A 133 11.61 -7.81 -0.19
C PHE A 133 12.77 -7.60 0.78
N THR A 134 12.54 -6.69 1.73
CA THR A 134 13.39 -6.55 2.91
C THR A 134 12.54 -6.80 4.14
N LEU A 135 12.92 -7.80 4.95
CA LEU A 135 12.38 -7.97 6.29
C LEU A 135 12.97 -6.89 7.18
N VAL A 136 12.11 -6.01 7.66
CA VAL A 136 12.48 -4.89 8.51
C VAL A 136 12.02 -5.17 9.93
N SER A 137 12.83 -4.78 10.91
CA SER A 137 12.45 -4.83 12.32
C SER A 137 12.79 -3.56 13.07
N ASP A 138 12.01 -3.25 14.11
CA ASP A 138 12.22 -2.07 14.96
C ASP A 138 12.42 -2.47 16.44
N GLY A 139 13.48 -1.91 17.04
CA GLY A 139 13.80 -2.02 18.45
C GLY A 139 13.98 -3.45 19.00
N SER A 140 13.89 -3.56 20.33
CA SER A 140 13.95 -4.82 21.07
C SER A 140 12.61 -5.57 21.12
N GLN A 141 11.50 -4.87 20.87
CA GLN A 141 10.14 -5.44 20.86
C GLN A 141 9.85 -6.29 19.62
N GLY A 142 10.72 -6.24 18.61
CA GLY A 142 10.71 -7.22 17.51
C GLY A 142 9.53 -7.10 16.54
N LEU A 143 8.88 -5.94 16.46
CA LEU A 143 7.93 -5.64 15.39
C LEU A 143 8.61 -5.86 14.04
N LYS A 144 7.97 -6.67 13.18
CA LYS A 144 8.52 -7.11 11.90
C LYS A 144 7.51 -6.95 10.79
N HIS A 145 7.98 -6.50 9.64
CA HIS A 145 7.21 -6.50 8.40
C HIS A 145 8.17 -6.61 7.22
N ALA A 146 7.71 -7.20 6.11
CA ALA A 146 8.52 -7.38 4.92
C ALA A 146 8.10 -6.36 3.86
N VAL A 147 8.85 -5.27 3.69
CA VAL A 147 8.53 -4.24 2.71
C VAL A 147 9.01 -4.64 1.31
N PRO A 148 8.29 -4.31 0.22
CA PRO A 148 8.60 -4.74 -1.14
C PRO A 148 9.68 -3.85 -1.79
N LEU A 149 10.79 -3.64 -1.06
CA LEU A 149 11.90 -2.79 -1.43
C LEU A 149 13.23 -3.50 -1.16
N THR A 150 14.24 -3.15 -1.95
CA THR A 150 15.62 -3.66 -1.85
C THR A 150 16.61 -2.49 -1.81
N GLY A 151 17.85 -2.78 -1.36
CA GLY A 151 18.92 -1.79 -1.29
C GLY A 151 18.74 -0.74 -0.20
N ILE A 152 17.96 -1.04 0.84
CA ILE A 152 17.74 -0.13 1.97
C ILE A 152 18.98 -0.12 2.86
N VAL A 153 19.50 1.06 3.16
CA VAL A 153 20.64 1.23 4.06
C VAL A 153 20.14 1.70 5.43
N PHE A 154 20.40 0.90 6.46
CA PHE A 154 20.14 1.24 7.86
C PHE A 154 21.48 1.57 8.53
N LYS A 155 21.72 2.85 8.82
CA LYS A 155 23.02 3.31 9.34
C LYS A 155 23.25 2.96 10.81
N ASP A 156 22.20 3.15 11.61
CA ASP A 156 22.20 2.92 13.06
C ASP A 156 20.77 2.72 13.56
N GLU A 157 20.60 2.52 14.88
CA GLU A 157 19.30 2.26 15.52
C GLU A 157 18.35 3.47 15.52
N THR A 158 18.82 4.67 15.18
CA THR A 158 18.01 5.88 15.04
C THR A 158 17.51 6.05 13.60
N ALA A 159 18.22 5.49 12.62
CA ALA A 159 17.87 5.58 11.22
C ALA A 159 16.50 4.95 10.92
N ARG A 160 15.55 5.77 10.49
CA ARG A 160 14.26 5.35 9.93
C ARG A 160 14.20 5.79 8.46
N PRO A 161 14.71 5.00 7.50
CA PRO A 161 14.79 5.43 6.11
C PRO A 161 13.48 5.24 5.33
N LEU A 162 12.59 4.36 5.80
CA LEU A 162 11.38 3.96 5.09
C LEU A 162 10.28 5.02 5.17
N ARG A 163 9.62 5.25 4.04
CA ARG A 163 8.57 6.24 3.89
C ARG A 163 7.39 5.67 3.11
N LEU A 164 6.20 6.07 3.52
CA LEU A 164 4.97 5.91 2.77
C LEU A 164 4.49 7.30 2.36
N SER A 165 4.47 7.58 1.07
CA SER A 165 3.99 8.85 0.54
C SER A 165 2.48 8.84 0.36
N VAL A 166 1.85 9.92 0.78
CA VAL A 166 0.41 10.13 0.74
C VAL A 166 0.12 11.49 0.12
N ARG A 167 -0.91 11.55 -0.72
CA ARG A 167 -1.53 12.82 -1.16
C ARG A 167 -2.84 13.00 -0.42
N ASN A 168 -2.99 14.14 0.22
CA ASN A 168 -4.18 14.55 0.97
C ASN A 168 -4.92 15.64 0.18
N TYR A 169 -6.18 15.40 -0.16
CA TYR A 169 -7.01 16.34 -0.92
C TYR A 169 -7.90 17.13 0.05
N ILE A 170 -7.99 18.44 -0.21
CA ILE A 170 -8.69 19.38 0.66
C ILE A 170 -10.07 19.67 0.08
N ASP A 171 -11.08 19.71 0.95
CA ASP A 171 -12.40 20.27 0.64
C ASP A 171 -12.75 21.32 1.70
N TYR A 172 -13.69 22.19 1.37
CA TYR A 172 -14.16 23.24 2.27
C TYR A 172 -15.65 23.03 2.51
N ASN A 173 -16.09 23.19 3.76
CA ASN A 173 -17.52 23.21 4.06
C ASN A 173 -18.12 24.60 3.77
N ASP A 174 -19.42 24.75 3.98
CA ASP A 174 -20.16 26.01 3.72
C ASP A 174 -19.64 27.20 4.56
N ASP A 175 -19.03 26.93 5.72
CA ASP A 175 -18.42 27.93 6.59
C ASP A 175 -16.97 28.30 6.18
N GLY A 176 -16.43 27.68 5.12
CA GLY A 176 -15.07 27.90 4.64
C GLY A 176 -13.98 27.20 5.45
N VAL A 177 -14.33 26.20 6.27
CA VAL A 177 -13.36 25.39 7.03
C VAL A 177 -12.78 24.30 6.13
N ALA A 178 -11.45 24.30 6.02
CA ALA A 178 -10.71 23.28 5.28
C ALA A 178 -10.69 21.93 6.03
N ARG A 179 -10.84 20.83 5.29
CA ARG A 179 -10.65 19.47 5.80
C ARG A 179 -9.97 18.58 4.76
N ILE A 180 -9.19 17.62 5.22
CA ILE A 180 -8.77 16.49 4.38
C ILE A 180 -9.98 15.58 4.21
N TYR A 181 -10.57 15.57 3.02
CA TYR A 181 -11.76 14.74 2.75
C TYR A 181 -11.40 13.38 2.15
N LEU A 182 -10.21 13.28 1.55
CA LEU A 182 -9.71 12.09 0.89
C LEU A 182 -8.17 12.05 0.97
N SER A 183 -7.64 10.85 1.12
CA SER A 183 -6.20 10.60 1.00
C SER A 183 -5.98 9.34 0.16
N ARG A 184 -4.91 9.34 -0.63
CA ARG A 184 -4.42 8.15 -1.32
C ARG A 184 -2.94 7.92 -1.06
N ILE A 185 -2.55 6.65 -0.99
CA ILE A 185 -1.16 6.24 -1.00
C ILE A 185 -0.62 6.38 -2.41
N VAL A 186 0.59 6.91 -2.51
CA VAL A 186 1.29 7.19 -3.77
C VAL A 186 2.44 6.23 -3.97
N ASN A 187 3.22 5.99 -2.91
CA ASN A 187 4.45 5.23 -3.03
C ASN A 187 4.92 4.70 -1.68
N VAL A 188 5.67 3.61 -1.72
CA VAL A 188 6.54 3.16 -0.62
C VAL A 188 7.98 3.24 -1.11
N TYR A 189 8.85 3.88 -0.34
CA TYR A 189 10.25 4.09 -0.74
C TYR A 189 11.15 4.21 0.48
N TYR A 190 12.47 4.18 0.25
CA TYR A 190 13.44 4.58 1.25
C TYR A 190 14.11 5.88 0.84
N GLN A 191 14.28 6.79 1.79
CA GLN A 191 15.00 8.03 1.58
C GLN A 191 16.49 7.74 1.64
N LYS A 192 17.19 7.85 0.49
CA LYS A 192 18.64 8.05 0.50
C LYS A 192 18.87 9.41 1.14
N GLU A 193 19.65 9.48 2.20
CA GLU A 193 19.91 10.77 2.87
C GLU A 193 20.31 11.84 1.87
N ILE A 194 19.70 13.02 2.01
CA ILE A 194 20.25 14.24 1.45
C ILE A 194 21.52 14.50 2.25
N LYS A 195 22.69 14.48 1.59
CA LYS A 195 23.91 15.02 2.19
C LYS A 195 23.59 16.45 2.65
N LYS A 196 23.58 16.68 3.96
CA LYS A 196 23.62 18.04 4.51
C LYS A 196 24.93 18.71 4.11
#